data_AF-A0A437UAU9-F1
#
_entry.id   AF-A0A437UAU9-F1
#
_cell.length_a   1.000
_cell.length_b   1.000
_cell.length_c   1.000
_cell.angle_alpha   90.00
_cell.angle_beta   90.00
_cell.angle_gamma   90.00
#
_symmetry.space_group_name_H-M   'P 1'
#
loop_
_entity.id
_entity.type
_entity.pdbx_description
1 polymer ?
#
loop_
_entity_poly.entity_id
_entity_poly.type
_entity_poly.pdbx_seq_one_letter_code
_entity_poly.pdbx_strand_id
1 'polypeptide(L)'
;MIKNIKWILLVSCVFVACETNLEEEAITDVPVVAGDANFSKYVAIGDSYAAGFSDGALFIAGQLNSYPEQIARQFVAAGGGAFKSPLMADNTGGLLFGGAPFPLDPTQFSPRLVFRGFLDNDASKPIVNLVSNQGTQTTEATNIMTGAFNNVSVPGAKSYHIDLVGYGSAQGNPYFRRFASSPGATMLSDALLQQPTFFSLWIGGNDVLTYATSGGIGVDQKGNLNPATYNGNDITDPAVFANVFNTAVDRLTVNGRKGVVANLPNVNTLPFFTTVSYNPVPALPKSKAASLNQLFGVVNQITKALNLPNRFEVISEDDNNPNTVEKTNPLLIIDETLADLSGAIRDNLTPVLGLQTATFVGNLYGRARHAKNNTTGRDYILLSTGSLIAPPNNIQPNVPSDFAIRGVSYPLQDAWVLTIDEASKIATATAAYNQVIENTAKVKGLAFFDAKTAMDQLVKGNVRFGNYSLTADFIKGGAFSLDGVHPSPRGYAFIANKMMEAINTQYKSTLRMIDLGKKPALFSVNIPAGSYIN
;
A
#
# COMPACT_ATOMS: atom_id res chain seq x y z
N MET A 1 81.05 30.25 24.58
CA MET A 1 79.99 31.29 24.46
C MET A 1 78.65 30.59 24.47
N ILE A 2 77.92 30.80 25.57
CA ILE A 2 76.60 30.28 25.87
C ILE A 2 75.56 31.18 25.19
N LYS A 3 74.49 30.61 24.63
CA LYS A 3 73.13 31.18 24.65
C LYS A 3 72.06 30.14 24.24
N ASN A 4 71.23 29.83 25.24
CA ASN A 4 69.76 29.76 25.16
C ASN A 4 69.07 28.54 24.53
N ILE A 5 69.01 27.42 25.27
CA ILE A 5 67.88 26.47 25.26
C ILE A 5 67.45 26.25 26.71
N LYS A 6 66.55 27.09 27.23
CA LYS A 6 65.96 26.92 28.57
C LYS A 6 64.45 27.22 28.65
N TRP A 7 63.76 27.40 27.51
CA TRP A 7 62.33 27.78 27.53
C TRP A 7 61.39 26.86 26.71
N ILE A 8 61.84 25.67 26.28
CA ILE A 8 60.98 24.69 25.56
C ILE A 8 60.78 23.39 26.37
N LEU A 9 61.05 23.40 27.68
CA LEU A 9 60.82 22.23 28.53
C LEU A 9 59.96 22.53 29.77
N LEU A 10 59.19 23.61 29.73
CA LEU A 10 58.25 24.00 30.81
C LEU A 10 56.83 24.27 30.28
N VAL A 11 56.52 23.78 29.08
CA VAL A 11 55.16 23.75 28.51
C VAL A 11 54.64 22.31 28.33
N SER A 12 55.47 21.30 28.60
CA SER A 12 55.12 19.88 28.48
C SER A 12 54.60 19.23 29.78
N CYS A 13 54.39 19.99 30.86
CA CYS A 13 53.91 19.46 32.16
C CYS A 13 52.61 20.12 32.67
N VAL A 14 51.72 20.59 31.78
CA VAL A 14 50.40 21.17 32.17
C VAL A 14 49.20 20.41 31.59
N PHE A 15 49.39 19.22 31.00
CA PHE A 15 48.28 18.41 30.46
C PHE A 15 48.08 17.05 31.17
N VAL A 16 48.30 16.99 32.48
CA VAL A 16 47.89 15.84 33.31
C VAL A 16 47.19 16.36 34.57
N ALA A 17 45.94 16.81 34.41
CA ALA A 17 44.98 16.98 35.50
C ALA A 17 43.58 17.24 34.94
N CYS A 18 42.97 16.19 34.40
CA CYS A 18 41.53 16.02 34.47
C CYS A 18 41.28 14.51 34.53
N GLU A 19 41.49 13.94 35.71
CA GLU A 19 40.67 12.80 36.13
C GLU A 19 39.23 13.31 36.13
N THR A 20 38.54 13.15 34.99
CA THR A 20 37.10 12.97 35.07
C THR A 20 36.94 11.55 35.55
N ASN A 21 36.56 11.41 36.82
CA ASN A 21 35.88 10.24 37.30
C ASN A 21 34.82 9.90 36.25
N LEU A 22 35.10 8.91 35.42
CA LEU A 22 34.05 8.06 34.88
C LEU A 22 33.56 7.27 36.09
N GLU A 23 32.82 7.95 36.98
CA GLU A 23 31.74 7.27 37.64
C GLU A 23 31.01 6.58 36.51
N GLU A 24 31.06 5.26 36.56
CA GLU A 24 30.18 4.38 35.82
C GLU A 24 28.79 5.00 36.01
N GLU A 25 28.34 5.85 35.07
CA GLU A 25 26.97 6.31 35.03
C GLU A 25 26.21 5.01 34.90
N ALA A 26 25.78 4.46 36.04
CA ALA A 26 24.97 3.29 36.10
C ALA A 26 23.85 3.60 35.12
N ILE A 27 23.79 2.85 34.02
CA ILE A 27 22.75 2.98 33.01
C ILE A 27 21.47 2.76 33.79
N THR A 28 20.82 3.86 34.17
CA THR A 28 19.58 3.80 34.93
C THR A 28 18.56 3.42 33.90
N ASP A 29 18.17 2.15 33.93
CA ASP A 29 17.12 1.62 33.06
C ASP A 29 15.88 2.49 33.28
N VAL A 30 15.51 3.28 32.26
CA VAL A 30 14.30 4.11 32.32
C VAL A 30 13.12 3.15 32.51
N PRO A 31 12.37 3.25 33.63
CA PRO A 31 11.28 2.34 33.87
C PRO A 31 10.22 2.53 32.79
N VAL A 32 9.65 1.43 32.30
CA VAL A 32 8.56 1.47 31.33
C VAL A 32 7.28 1.80 32.08
N VAL A 33 6.70 2.97 31.81
CA VAL A 33 5.49 3.47 32.47
C VAL A 33 4.45 3.91 31.44
N ALA A 34 3.18 3.84 31.83
CA ALA A 34 2.07 4.27 30.99
C ALA A 34 1.90 5.80 30.92
N GLY A 35 2.60 6.56 31.77
CA GLY A 35 2.40 7.98 31.93
C GLY A 35 0.94 8.27 32.28
N ASP A 36 0.29 9.14 31.51
CA ASP A 36 -1.11 9.48 31.71
C ASP A 36 -2.08 8.47 31.04
N ALA A 37 -1.59 7.46 30.29
CA ALA A 37 -2.43 6.46 29.62
C ALA A 37 -2.80 5.27 30.53
N ASN A 38 -3.73 4.43 30.07
CA ASN A 38 -4.08 3.17 30.73
C ASN A 38 -4.20 2.06 29.69
N PHE A 39 -3.19 1.19 29.61
CA PHE A 39 -3.12 0.13 28.60
C PHE A 39 -3.76 -1.20 29.05
N SER A 40 -4.36 -1.26 30.23
CA SER A 40 -4.91 -2.51 30.80
C SER A 40 -5.92 -3.20 29.88
N LYS A 41 -6.63 -2.44 29.04
CA LYS A 41 -7.54 -2.97 28.03
C LYS A 41 -7.45 -2.21 26.71
N TYR A 42 -6.55 -2.69 25.85
CA TYR A 42 -6.32 -2.15 24.52
C TYR A 42 -7.25 -2.82 23.49
N VAL A 43 -7.88 -2.01 22.61
CA VAL A 43 -8.59 -2.48 21.41
C VAL A 43 -8.08 -1.80 20.15
N ALA A 44 -8.06 -2.52 19.04
CA ALA A 44 -7.69 -2.00 17.73
C ALA A 44 -8.85 -2.09 16.75
N ILE A 45 -9.13 -0.99 16.06
CA ILE A 45 -10.14 -0.87 15.02
C ILE A 45 -9.44 -0.31 13.77
N GLY A 46 -9.68 -0.93 12.64
CA GLY A 46 -9.07 -0.51 11.40
C GLY A 46 -9.34 -1.47 10.25
N ASP A 47 -8.51 -1.34 9.22
CA ASP A 47 -8.61 -2.12 8.00
C ASP A 47 -7.56 -3.27 7.95
N SER A 48 -7.13 -3.63 6.75
CA SER A 48 -6.15 -4.67 6.48
C SER A 48 -4.80 -4.42 7.14
N TYR A 49 -4.39 -3.14 7.33
CA TYR A 49 -3.13 -2.83 8.00
C TYR A 49 -3.21 -3.27 9.46
N ALA A 50 -4.27 -2.90 10.15
CA ALA A 50 -4.48 -3.27 11.55
C ALA A 50 -4.78 -4.76 11.74
N ALA A 51 -5.40 -5.40 10.74
CA ALA A 51 -5.67 -6.83 10.76
C ALA A 51 -4.40 -7.70 10.60
N GLY A 52 -3.29 -7.15 10.07
CA GLY A 52 -2.06 -7.89 9.79
C GLY A 52 -2.06 -8.60 8.43
N PHE A 53 -2.77 -8.03 7.45
CA PHE A 53 -2.74 -8.52 6.07
C PHE A 53 -1.35 -8.30 5.48
N SER A 54 -0.81 -9.31 4.81
CA SER A 54 0.52 -9.24 4.21
C SER A 54 0.62 -10.27 3.09
N ASP A 55 1.50 -10.06 2.12
CA ASP A 55 1.71 -11.00 1.01
C ASP A 55 0.40 -11.39 0.31
N GLY A 56 -0.58 -10.49 0.20
CA GLY A 56 -1.84 -10.79 -0.48
C GLY A 56 -2.86 -11.62 0.31
N ALA A 57 -2.64 -11.93 1.59
CA ALA A 57 -3.63 -12.65 2.42
C ALA A 57 -3.55 -12.33 3.93
N LEU A 58 -4.58 -12.72 4.69
CA LEU A 58 -4.44 -12.93 6.14
C LEU A 58 -3.94 -14.34 6.44
N PHE A 59 -3.04 -14.45 7.40
CA PHE A 59 -2.48 -15.69 7.93
C PHE A 59 -1.87 -15.44 9.32
N ILE A 60 -1.65 -16.50 10.12
CA ILE A 60 -1.29 -16.37 11.55
C ILE A 60 -0.08 -15.46 11.78
N ALA A 61 1.04 -15.70 11.08
CA ALA A 61 2.27 -14.95 11.32
C ALA A 61 2.16 -13.48 10.89
N GLY A 62 1.39 -13.19 9.83
CA GLY A 62 1.01 -11.82 9.43
C GLY A 62 0.24 -11.11 10.53
N GLN A 63 -0.81 -11.76 11.04
CA GLN A 63 -1.63 -11.24 12.14
C GLN A 63 -0.81 -10.97 13.40
N LEU A 64 0.01 -11.94 13.83
CA LEU A 64 0.88 -11.82 15.01
C LEU A 64 2.03 -10.82 14.85
N ASN A 65 2.29 -10.33 13.63
CA ASN A 65 3.22 -9.23 13.36
C ASN A 65 2.49 -7.94 12.98
N SER A 66 1.16 -7.88 13.05
CA SER A 66 0.42 -6.64 12.86
C SER A 66 0.87 -5.57 13.86
N TYR A 67 0.74 -4.29 13.50
CA TYR A 67 1.13 -3.23 14.42
C TYR A 67 0.35 -3.28 15.76
N PRO A 68 -0.96 -3.65 15.85
CA PRO A 68 -1.63 -3.75 17.14
C PRO A 68 -1.05 -4.85 18.03
N GLU A 69 -0.74 -6.03 17.48
CA GLU A 69 -0.11 -7.13 18.22
C GLU A 69 1.27 -6.71 18.76
N GLN A 70 2.04 -5.99 17.95
CA GLN A 70 3.35 -5.49 18.34
C GLN A 70 3.27 -4.43 19.44
N ILE A 71 2.35 -3.46 19.33
CA ILE A 71 2.11 -2.44 20.36
C ILE A 71 1.62 -3.10 21.66
N ALA A 72 0.69 -4.05 21.57
CA ALA A 72 0.14 -4.74 22.73
C ALA A 72 1.22 -5.46 23.54
N ARG A 73 2.19 -6.11 22.88
CA ARG A 73 3.34 -6.73 23.56
C ARG A 73 4.19 -5.70 24.32
N GLN A 74 4.41 -4.53 23.74
CA GLN A 74 5.15 -3.44 24.40
C GLN A 74 4.38 -2.83 25.57
N PHE A 75 3.04 -2.80 25.50
CA PHE A 75 2.21 -2.33 26.60
C PHE A 75 2.31 -3.19 27.86
N VAL A 76 2.63 -4.49 27.76
CA VAL A 76 2.72 -5.39 28.93
C VAL A 76 3.64 -4.84 30.02
N ALA A 77 4.80 -4.30 29.63
CA ALA A 77 5.76 -3.70 30.56
C ALA A 77 5.24 -2.41 31.23
N ALA A 78 4.21 -1.77 30.67
CA ALA A 78 3.50 -0.60 31.20
C ALA A 78 2.13 -0.94 31.81
N GLY A 79 1.89 -2.20 32.21
CA GLY A 79 0.60 -2.65 32.78
C GLY A 79 -0.48 -2.99 31.75
N GLY A 80 -0.08 -3.26 30.52
CA GLY A 80 -0.95 -3.73 29.45
C GLY A 80 -1.53 -5.12 29.71
N GLY A 81 -2.79 -5.32 29.33
CA GLY A 81 -3.47 -6.60 29.46
C GLY A 81 -3.22 -7.55 28.29
N ALA A 82 -3.87 -8.72 28.34
CA ALA A 82 -3.88 -9.66 27.22
C ALA A 82 -4.53 -9.03 25.98
N PHE A 83 -4.00 -9.36 24.81
CA PHE A 83 -4.50 -8.92 23.52
C PHE A 83 -4.78 -10.14 22.63
N LYS A 84 -6.01 -10.22 22.11
CA LYS A 84 -6.49 -11.37 21.34
C LYS A 84 -6.95 -10.92 19.95
N SER A 85 -6.37 -11.52 18.91
CA SER A 85 -6.80 -11.35 17.52
C SER A 85 -7.56 -12.57 16.99
N PRO A 86 -8.49 -12.41 16.03
CA PRO A 86 -9.22 -13.50 15.39
C PRO A 86 -8.34 -14.21 14.35
N LEU A 87 -7.43 -15.06 14.83
CA LEU A 87 -6.44 -15.72 13.99
C LEU A 87 -7.06 -16.58 12.88
N MET A 88 -6.38 -16.63 11.75
CA MET A 88 -6.60 -17.63 10.69
C MET A 88 -6.21 -19.02 11.20
N ALA A 89 -6.61 -20.06 10.48
CA ALA A 89 -6.31 -21.43 10.88
C ALA A 89 -4.84 -21.82 10.68
N ASP A 90 -4.12 -21.15 9.76
CA ASP A 90 -2.75 -21.50 9.42
C ASP A 90 -1.90 -20.33 8.84
N ASN A 91 -0.70 -20.67 8.33
CA ASN A 91 0.21 -19.77 7.62
C ASN A 91 0.11 -19.88 6.08
N THR A 92 -0.86 -20.64 5.55
CA THR A 92 -1.20 -20.67 4.12
C THR A 92 -1.96 -19.41 3.75
N GLY A 93 -2.90 -19.03 4.62
CA GLY A 93 -3.76 -17.87 4.45
C GLY A 93 -4.86 -18.04 3.42
N GLY A 94 -5.66 -16.99 3.25
CA GLY A 94 -6.84 -16.98 2.39
C GLY A 94 -8.06 -17.63 3.04
N LEU A 95 -9.17 -17.73 2.30
CA LEU A 95 -10.45 -18.24 2.82
C LEU A 95 -11.06 -19.32 1.91
N LEU A 96 -11.74 -20.27 2.55
CA LEU A 96 -12.70 -21.18 1.93
C LEU A 96 -14.15 -20.77 2.26
N PHE A 97 -15.07 -21.21 1.41
CA PHE A 97 -16.51 -21.03 1.51
C PHE A 97 -17.20 -22.36 1.31
N GLY A 98 -17.37 -23.11 2.41
CA GLY A 98 -17.97 -24.44 2.37
C GLY A 98 -17.03 -25.48 1.75
N GLY A 99 -15.74 -25.41 2.08
CA GLY A 99 -14.72 -26.34 1.60
C GLY A 99 -14.12 -26.00 0.22
N ALA A 100 -14.54 -24.91 -0.42
CA ALA A 100 -14.10 -24.51 -1.75
C ALA A 100 -13.65 -23.04 -1.82
N PRO A 101 -12.84 -22.65 -2.83
CA PRO A 101 -12.57 -21.23 -3.11
C PRO A 101 -13.86 -20.41 -3.29
N PHE A 102 -13.72 -19.08 -3.19
CA PHE A 102 -14.86 -18.18 -3.31
C PHE A 102 -15.58 -18.33 -4.66
N PRO A 103 -16.91 -18.54 -4.67
CA PRO A 103 -17.61 -18.98 -5.87
C PRO A 103 -17.74 -17.91 -6.97
N LEU A 104 -17.70 -16.62 -6.63
CA LEU A 104 -17.78 -15.55 -7.65
C LEU A 104 -16.43 -15.29 -8.32
N ASP A 105 -15.34 -15.44 -7.56
CA ASP A 105 -13.98 -15.29 -8.05
C ASP A 105 -13.03 -16.14 -7.19
N PRO A 106 -12.50 -17.26 -7.72
CA PRO A 106 -11.61 -18.14 -6.95
C PRO A 106 -10.28 -17.47 -6.57
N THR A 107 -9.96 -16.31 -7.15
CA THR A 107 -8.72 -15.58 -6.90
C THR A 107 -8.80 -14.61 -5.72
N GLN A 108 -10.00 -14.13 -5.35
CA GLN A 108 -10.19 -13.04 -4.40
C GLN A 108 -9.65 -13.32 -2.98
N PHE A 109 -9.66 -14.58 -2.55
CA PHE A 109 -9.18 -15.01 -1.22
C PHE A 109 -8.13 -16.12 -1.33
N SER A 110 -7.22 -15.98 -2.30
CA SER A 110 -6.13 -16.92 -2.56
C SER A 110 -5.19 -17.09 -1.35
N PRO A 111 -4.40 -18.19 -1.30
CA PRO A 111 -3.27 -18.31 -0.38
C PRO A 111 -2.29 -17.13 -0.51
N ARG A 112 -1.49 -16.88 0.52
CA ARG A 112 -0.49 -15.80 0.48
C ARG A 112 0.56 -16.00 -0.62
N LEU A 113 1.19 -14.92 -1.03
CA LEU A 113 2.35 -14.88 -1.91
C LEU A 113 3.64 -15.27 -1.17
N VAL A 114 4.61 -15.79 -1.91
CA VAL A 114 5.96 -16.09 -1.43
C VAL A 114 7.02 -15.71 -2.47
N PHE A 115 8.14 -15.21 -1.98
CA PHE A 115 9.32 -14.91 -2.78
C PHE A 115 10.19 -16.17 -2.94
N ARG A 116 10.55 -16.50 -4.17
CA ARG A 116 11.33 -17.71 -4.52
C ARG A 116 12.69 -17.41 -5.13
N GLY A 117 13.13 -16.15 -5.08
CA GLY A 117 14.39 -15.69 -5.68
C GLY A 117 14.15 -14.80 -6.89
N PHE A 118 15.20 -14.58 -7.68
CA PHE A 118 15.13 -13.86 -8.95
C PHE A 118 15.29 -14.83 -10.11
N LEU A 119 14.88 -14.43 -11.31
CA LEU A 119 15.16 -15.21 -12.51
C LEU A 119 16.66 -15.35 -12.74
N ASP A 120 17.11 -16.56 -13.10
CA ASP A 120 18.54 -16.86 -13.33
C ASP A 120 19.17 -15.98 -14.43
N ASN A 121 18.36 -15.60 -15.43
CA ASN A 121 18.78 -14.76 -16.54
C ASN A 121 18.53 -13.26 -16.32
N ASP A 122 17.90 -12.86 -15.20
CA ASP A 122 17.58 -11.46 -14.91
C ASP A 122 17.39 -11.24 -13.39
N ALA A 123 18.46 -10.87 -12.70
CA ALA A 123 18.46 -10.61 -11.26
C ALA A 123 17.64 -9.35 -10.84
N SER A 124 17.03 -8.65 -11.80
CA SER A 124 16.08 -7.58 -11.53
C SER A 124 14.63 -8.09 -11.43
N LYS A 125 14.35 -9.31 -11.92
CA LYS A 125 12.99 -9.87 -11.99
C LYS A 125 12.73 -10.88 -10.88
N PRO A 126 11.92 -10.51 -9.85
CA PRO A 126 11.62 -11.41 -8.76
C PRO A 126 10.64 -12.51 -9.18
N ILE A 127 10.77 -13.69 -8.58
CA ILE A 127 9.82 -14.79 -8.69
C ILE A 127 8.91 -14.74 -7.46
N VAL A 128 7.67 -14.30 -7.66
CA VAL A 128 6.64 -14.20 -6.63
C VAL A 128 5.44 -15.03 -7.07
N ASN A 129 5.08 -16.04 -6.28
CA ASN A 129 3.97 -16.96 -6.57
C ASN A 129 3.16 -17.22 -5.30
N LEU A 130 1.98 -17.85 -5.44
CA LEU A 130 1.26 -18.35 -4.28
C LEU A 130 2.12 -19.37 -3.50
N VAL A 131 1.96 -19.41 -2.18
CA VAL A 131 2.59 -20.41 -1.30
C VAL A 131 2.09 -21.81 -1.64
N SER A 132 0.84 -21.91 -2.08
CA SER A 132 0.15 -23.14 -2.50
C SER A 132 -0.96 -22.80 -3.51
N ASN A 133 -1.50 -23.80 -4.20
CA ASN A 133 -2.55 -23.60 -5.20
C ASN A 133 -3.86 -23.12 -4.54
N GLN A 134 -4.74 -22.49 -5.29
CA GLN A 134 -6.09 -22.19 -4.81
C GLN A 134 -6.83 -23.48 -4.41
N GLY A 135 -7.61 -23.41 -3.34
CA GLY A 135 -8.33 -24.53 -2.75
C GLY A 135 -7.58 -25.24 -1.61
N THR A 136 -6.32 -24.89 -1.34
CA THR A 136 -5.54 -25.46 -0.22
C THR A 136 -5.60 -24.62 1.05
N GLN A 137 -6.31 -23.49 1.04
CA GLN A 137 -6.60 -22.71 2.25
C GLN A 137 -7.31 -23.61 3.27
N THR A 138 -7.11 -23.40 4.57
CA THR A 138 -7.79 -24.19 5.60
C THR A 138 -8.77 -23.37 6.45
N THR A 139 -8.80 -22.05 6.27
CA THR A 139 -9.69 -21.18 7.05
C THR A 139 -11.05 -21.06 6.37
N GLU A 140 -12.10 -21.58 6.99
CA GLU A 140 -13.48 -21.40 6.54
C GLU A 140 -14.06 -20.05 6.98
N ALA A 141 -14.60 -19.29 6.02
CA ALA A 141 -15.28 -18.02 6.28
C ALA A 141 -16.58 -18.20 7.08
N THR A 142 -17.15 -19.41 7.09
CA THR A 142 -18.38 -19.74 7.81
C THR A 142 -18.13 -20.24 9.23
N ASN A 143 -16.88 -20.48 9.64
CA ASN A 143 -16.55 -20.91 10.99
C ASN A 143 -16.55 -19.69 11.92
N ILE A 144 -17.55 -19.63 12.80
CA ILE A 144 -17.71 -18.55 13.78
C ILE A 144 -16.88 -18.86 15.03
N MET A 145 -15.98 -17.96 15.36
CA MET A 145 -15.14 -17.97 16.56
C MET A 145 -15.88 -17.31 17.71
N THR A 146 -15.78 -17.90 18.91
CA THR A 146 -16.46 -17.38 20.11
C THR A 146 -15.53 -16.56 21.00
N GLY A 147 -16.11 -15.58 21.70
CA GLY A 147 -15.45 -14.75 22.69
C GLY A 147 -15.07 -13.37 22.17
N ALA A 148 -14.63 -12.50 23.08
CA ALA A 148 -14.20 -11.15 22.73
C ALA A 148 -12.81 -11.15 22.05
N PHE A 149 -12.60 -10.21 21.13
CA PHE A 149 -11.34 -10.01 20.41
C PHE A 149 -10.93 -8.55 20.48
N ASN A 150 -9.72 -8.28 20.96
CA ASN A 150 -9.20 -6.93 21.07
C ASN A 150 -8.97 -6.28 19.71
N ASN A 151 -8.51 -7.05 18.73
CA ASN A 151 -8.37 -6.60 17.35
C ASN A 151 -9.64 -6.91 16.57
N VAL A 152 -10.44 -5.88 16.29
CA VAL A 152 -11.67 -5.98 15.49
C VAL A 152 -11.47 -5.45 14.06
N SER A 153 -10.22 -5.29 13.65
CA SER A 153 -9.86 -4.78 12.32
C SER A 153 -10.00 -5.87 11.26
N VAL A 154 -10.47 -5.51 10.07
CA VAL A 154 -10.68 -6.49 8.99
C VAL A 154 -10.23 -5.98 7.62
N PRO A 155 -9.64 -6.84 6.78
CA PRO A 155 -9.29 -6.48 5.41
C PRO A 155 -10.51 -6.04 4.60
N GLY A 156 -10.34 -5.01 3.76
CA GLY A 156 -11.41 -4.47 2.93
C GLY A 156 -12.40 -3.54 3.65
N ALA A 157 -12.23 -3.28 4.95
CA ALA A 157 -13.03 -2.26 5.64
C ALA A 157 -12.66 -0.86 5.11
N LYS A 158 -13.67 -0.11 4.65
CA LYS A 158 -13.64 1.34 4.44
C LYS A 158 -14.17 2.02 5.69
N SER A 159 -13.98 3.34 5.82
CA SER A 159 -14.40 4.10 7.00
C SER A 159 -15.86 3.83 7.39
N TYR A 160 -16.78 3.89 6.44
CA TYR A 160 -18.21 3.70 6.69
C TYR A 160 -18.62 2.26 7.05
N HIS A 161 -17.73 1.28 6.94
CA HIS A 161 -17.99 -0.10 7.39
C HIS A 161 -17.87 -0.28 8.90
N ILE A 162 -17.16 0.60 9.62
CA ILE A 162 -16.87 0.40 11.05
C ILE A 162 -18.12 0.38 11.94
N ASP A 163 -19.17 1.10 11.53
CA ASP A 163 -20.46 1.14 12.22
C ASP A 163 -21.61 0.59 11.35
N LEU A 164 -21.28 -0.19 10.31
CA LEU A 164 -22.27 -0.80 9.42
C LEU A 164 -22.87 -2.06 10.04
N VAL A 165 -24.15 -2.01 10.40
CA VAL A 165 -24.93 -3.18 10.83
C VAL A 165 -24.99 -4.18 9.68
N GLY A 166 -24.76 -5.47 9.98
CA GLY A 166 -24.74 -6.52 8.97
C GLY A 166 -23.39 -6.72 8.29
N TYR A 167 -22.35 -5.92 8.62
CA TYR A 167 -21.03 -6.10 8.01
C TYR A 167 -20.39 -7.46 8.38
N GLY A 168 -20.78 -8.06 9.52
CA GLY A 168 -20.39 -9.43 9.91
C GLY A 168 -21.38 -10.51 9.46
N SER A 169 -22.34 -10.19 8.60
CA SER A 169 -23.33 -11.16 8.10
C SER A 169 -22.78 -12.01 6.95
N ALA A 170 -23.59 -12.93 6.41
CA ALA A 170 -23.21 -13.74 5.26
C ALA A 170 -23.01 -12.94 3.96
N GLN A 171 -23.64 -11.76 3.86
CA GLN A 171 -23.53 -10.83 2.73
C GLN A 171 -22.46 -9.75 2.97
N GLY A 172 -21.86 -9.72 4.17
CA GLY A 172 -20.87 -8.73 4.56
C GLY A 172 -19.43 -9.21 4.35
N ASN A 173 -18.54 -8.71 5.18
CA ASN A 173 -17.13 -9.05 5.17
C ASN A 173 -16.91 -10.46 5.74
N PRO A 174 -16.31 -11.38 4.96
CA PRO A 174 -16.14 -12.77 5.39
C PRO A 174 -15.11 -12.92 6.52
N TYR A 175 -14.19 -11.98 6.72
CA TYR A 175 -13.30 -11.98 7.87
C TYR A 175 -14.03 -11.54 9.14
N PHE A 176 -14.82 -10.44 9.09
CA PHE A 176 -15.57 -10.00 10.26
C PHE A 176 -16.65 -11.01 10.67
N ARG A 177 -17.31 -11.64 9.69
CA ARG A 177 -18.28 -12.72 9.92
C ARG A 177 -17.74 -13.80 10.85
N ARG A 178 -16.45 -14.14 10.75
CA ARG A 178 -15.84 -15.18 11.58
C ARG A 178 -15.81 -14.84 13.08
N PHE A 179 -15.92 -13.57 13.49
CA PHE A 179 -15.76 -13.22 14.90
C PHE A 179 -16.69 -12.11 15.41
N ALA A 180 -17.58 -11.60 14.56
CA ALA A 180 -18.63 -10.67 14.99
C ALA A 180 -19.47 -11.29 16.11
N SER A 181 -19.75 -10.54 17.17
CA SER A 181 -20.51 -11.04 18.33
C SER A 181 -21.93 -11.48 17.97
N SER A 182 -22.48 -10.91 16.90
CA SER A 182 -23.71 -11.35 16.24
C SER A 182 -23.70 -10.85 14.78
N PRO A 183 -24.56 -11.39 13.89
CA PRO A 183 -24.67 -10.88 12.52
C PRO A 183 -25.05 -9.38 12.42
N GLY A 184 -25.68 -8.82 13.47
CA GLY A 184 -26.04 -7.40 13.55
C GLY A 184 -25.02 -6.52 14.25
N ALA A 185 -23.93 -7.08 14.76
CA ALA A 185 -22.88 -6.31 15.42
C ALA A 185 -22.10 -5.45 14.41
N THR A 186 -21.62 -4.29 14.87
CA THR A 186 -20.66 -3.46 14.13
C THR A 186 -19.26 -3.67 14.70
N MET A 187 -18.23 -3.37 13.91
CA MET A 187 -16.84 -3.44 14.40
C MET A 187 -16.68 -2.54 15.63
N LEU A 188 -17.26 -1.34 15.60
CA LEU A 188 -17.24 -0.39 16.70
C LEU A 188 -18.00 -0.89 17.93
N SER A 189 -19.17 -1.55 17.77
CA SER A 189 -19.88 -2.11 18.92
C SER A 189 -19.09 -3.24 19.58
N ASP A 190 -18.46 -4.12 18.80
CA ASP A 190 -17.65 -5.23 19.34
C ASP A 190 -16.37 -4.73 20.04
N ALA A 191 -15.78 -3.63 19.57
CA ALA A 191 -14.69 -2.97 20.29
C ALA A 191 -15.16 -2.40 21.64
N LEU A 192 -16.31 -1.72 21.66
CA LEU A 192 -16.83 -1.03 22.85
C LEU A 192 -17.40 -2.00 23.88
N LEU A 193 -17.94 -3.15 23.48
CA LEU A 193 -18.42 -4.22 24.37
C LEU A 193 -17.32 -4.72 25.31
N GLN A 194 -16.06 -4.59 24.90
CA GLN A 194 -14.93 -4.96 25.74
C GLN A 194 -14.69 -3.99 26.89
N GLN A 195 -15.29 -2.78 26.88
CA GLN A 195 -15.00 -1.69 27.81
C GLN A 195 -13.51 -1.31 27.82
N PRO A 196 -12.95 -0.88 26.67
CA PRO A 196 -11.52 -0.58 26.58
C PRO A 196 -11.10 0.55 27.53
N THR A 197 -9.80 0.65 27.78
CA THR A 197 -9.14 1.78 28.45
C THR A 197 -8.18 2.52 27.52
N PHE A 198 -7.79 1.89 26.41
CA PHE A 198 -7.01 2.47 25.34
C PHE A 198 -7.47 1.93 23.99
N PHE A 199 -7.39 2.75 22.93
CA PHE A 199 -7.71 2.30 21.57
C PHE A 199 -6.67 2.74 20.54
N SER A 200 -6.60 2.03 19.43
CA SER A 200 -6.01 2.54 18.19
C SER A 200 -7.05 2.51 17.09
N LEU A 201 -7.21 3.61 16.37
CA LEU A 201 -8.09 3.72 15.21
C LEU A 201 -7.28 4.17 13.99
N TRP A 202 -7.09 3.27 13.03
CA TRP A 202 -6.49 3.60 11.74
C TRP A 202 -7.35 3.03 10.62
N ILE A 203 -8.12 3.91 9.98
CA ILE A 203 -9.11 3.59 8.96
C ILE A 203 -9.14 4.72 7.94
N GLY A 204 -9.54 4.43 6.71
CA GLY A 204 -9.61 5.41 5.63
C GLY A 204 -8.72 5.09 4.44
N GLY A 205 -7.75 4.17 4.60
CA GLY A 205 -6.87 3.78 3.50
C GLY A 205 -7.66 3.16 2.34
N ASN A 206 -8.54 2.20 2.66
CA ASN A 206 -9.39 1.53 1.67
C ASN A 206 -10.42 2.43 1.00
N ASP A 207 -10.72 3.60 1.59
CA ASP A 207 -11.63 4.59 1.02
C ASP A 207 -11.09 5.14 -0.30
N VAL A 208 -9.76 5.13 -0.53
CA VAL A 208 -9.13 5.44 -1.82
C VAL A 208 -8.36 4.27 -2.44
N LEU A 209 -7.84 3.34 -1.63
CA LEU A 209 -6.92 2.31 -2.10
C LEU A 209 -7.58 1.35 -3.09
N THR A 210 -8.83 0.95 -2.84
CA THR A 210 -9.56 0.02 -3.72
C THR A 210 -9.82 0.61 -5.11
N TYR A 211 -10.17 1.90 -5.18
CA TYR A 211 -10.21 2.66 -6.42
C TYR A 211 -8.86 2.60 -7.14
N ALA A 212 -7.78 2.96 -6.42
CA ALA A 212 -6.43 3.02 -6.96
C ALA A 212 -5.93 1.66 -7.47
N THR A 213 -6.07 0.59 -6.69
CA THR A 213 -5.58 -0.76 -7.04
C THR A 213 -6.43 -1.43 -8.11
N SER A 214 -7.65 -0.95 -8.34
CA SER A 214 -8.49 -1.40 -9.46
C SER A 214 -8.14 -0.73 -10.79
N GLY A 215 -7.18 0.21 -10.80
CA GLY A 215 -6.92 1.03 -11.98
C GLY A 215 -8.06 1.99 -12.27
N GLY A 216 -8.62 2.62 -11.23
CA GLY A 216 -9.55 3.74 -11.40
C GLY A 216 -10.98 3.39 -11.82
N ILE A 217 -11.33 2.10 -11.92
CA ILE A 217 -12.66 1.61 -12.34
C ILE A 217 -13.84 2.17 -11.53
N GLY A 218 -13.63 2.51 -10.26
CA GLY A 218 -14.70 3.03 -9.39
C GLY A 218 -15.14 4.45 -9.73
N VAL A 219 -15.98 5.02 -8.87
CA VAL A 219 -16.44 6.41 -9.00
C VAL A 219 -16.02 7.24 -7.79
N ASP A 220 -15.68 8.51 -8.01
CA ASP A 220 -15.56 9.48 -6.93
C ASP A 220 -16.95 9.90 -6.44
N GLN A 221 -17.32 9.49 -5.23
CA GLN A 221 -18.64 9.73 -4.66
C GLN A 221 -18.80 11.12 -4.06
N LYS A 222 -17.86 12.06 -4.28
CA LYS A 222 -17.97 13.44 -3.80
C LYS A 222 -19.34 14.06 -4.13
N GLY A 223 -20.07 14.45 -3.09
CA GLY A 223 -21.43 15.00 -3.14
C GLY A 223 -22.55 13.99 -2.91
N ASN A 224 -22.27 12.68 -2.93
CA ASN A 224 -23.23 11.63 -2.62
C ASN A 224 -23.11 11.20 -1.15
N LEU A 225 -24.03 11.64 -0.29
CA LEU A 225 -23.99 11.36 1.15
C LEU A 225 -24.55 9.99 1.55
N ASN A 226 -24.95 9.15 0.59
CA ASN A 226 -25.56 7.84 0.86
C ASN A 226 -24.59 6.68 0.54
N PRO A 227 -23.79 6.22 1.53
CA PRO A 227 -22.83 5.13 1.29
C PRO A 227 -23.46 3.79 0.91
N ALA A 228 -24.77 3.59 1.12
CA ALA A 228 -25.46 2.38 0.68
C ALA A 228 -25.54 2.25 -0.86
N THR A 229 -25.24 3.32 -1.60
CA THR A 229 -25.20 3.32 -3.08
C THR A 229 -23.80 3.11 -3.65
N TYR A 230 -22.78 3.03 -2.80
CA TYR A 230 -21.40 2.94 -3.26
C TYR A 230 -21.05 1.52 -3.68
N ASN A 231 -20.20 1.39 -4.69
CA ASN A 231 -19.54 0.14 -5.06
C ASN A 231 -18.21 -0.04 -4.30
N GLY A 232 -17.69 -1.27 -4.30
CA GLY A 232 -16.47 -1.62 -3.55
C GLY A 232 -15.21 -0.84 -3.96
N ASN A 233 -15.12 -0.41 -5.22
CA ASN A 233 -13.99 0.36 -5.74
C ASN A 233 -14.19 1.87 -5.69
N ASP A 234 -15.30 2.38 -5.16
CA ASP A 234 -15.58 3.81 -5.18
C ASP A 234 -14.77 4.57 -4.14
N ILE A 235 -14.39 5.81 -4.47
CA ILE A 235 -13.84 6.75 -3.50
C ILE A 235 -14.96 7.24 -2.59
N THR A 236 -14.74 7.24 -1.28
CA THR A 236 -15.76 7.66 -0.30
C THR A 236 -15.94 9.17 -0.30
N ASP A 237 -17.17 9.66 -0.15
CA ASP A 237 -17.39 11.11 0.00
C ASP A 237 -16.70 11.66 1.28
N PRO A 238 -15.97 12.80 1.20
CA PRO A 238 -15.31 13.40 2.37
C PRO A 238 -16.23 13.74 3.55
N ALA A 239 -17.48 14.12 3.32
CA ALA A 239 -18.41 14.41 4.41
C ALA A 239 -18.94 13.13 5.06
N VAL A 240 -19.13 12.05 4.29
CA VAL A 240 -19.43 10.72 4.83
C VAL A 240 -18.28 10.23 5.71
N PHE A 241 -17.03 10.31 5.20
CA PHE A 241 -15.84 9.97 5.98
C PHE A 241 -15.78 10.79 7.27
N ALA A 242 -15.96 12.11 7.17
CA ALA A 242 -15.90 13.01 8.32
C ALA A 242 -16.92 12.64 9.41
N ASN A 243 -18.17 12.39 9.01
CA ASN A 243 -19.23 12.02 9.93
C ASN A 243 -18.92 10.70 10.67
N VAL A 244 -18.50 9.68 9.92
CA VAL A 244 -18.21 8.36 10.49
C VAL A 244 -16.98 8.40 11.40
N PHE A 245 -15.89 9.03 10.96
CA PHE A 245 -14.66 9.11 11.75
C PHE A 245 -14.89 9.87 13.06
N ASN A 246 -15.55 11.03 13.01
CA ASN A 246 -15.88 11.80 14.21
C ASN A 246 -16.77 11.02 15.18
N THR A 247 -17.83 10.38 14.67
CA THR A 247 -18.74 9.57 15.48
C THR A 247 -18.03 8.41 16.17
N ALA A 248 -17.13 7.73 15.45
CA ALA A 248 -16.35 6.64 16.02
C ALA A 248 -15.40 7.14 17.12
N VAL A 249 -14.67 8.23 16.88
CA VAL A 249 -13.77 8.81 17.89
C VAL A 249 -14.54 9.34 19.10
N ASP A 250 -15.70 9.98 18.90
CA ASP A 250 -16.57 10.43 19.99
C ASP A 250 -16.95 9.27 20.91
N ARG A 251 -17.41 8.16 20.34
CA ARG A 251 -17.76 6.95 21.10
C ARG A 251 -16.55 6.29 21.77
N LEU A 252 -15.40 6.30 21.09
CA LEU A 252 -14.16 5.71 21.62
C LEU A 252 -13.56 6.53 22.76
N THR A 253 -13.79 7.84 22.80
CA THR A 253 -13.23 8.76 23.82
C THR A 253 -14.16 9.01 25.02
N VAL A 254 -15.34 8.40 25.05
CA VAL A 254 -16.26 8.42 26.21
C VAL A 254 -15.50 8.07 27.50
N ASN A 255 -15.81 8.79 28.58
CA ASN A 255 -15.16 8.68 29.90
C ASN A 255 -13.66 8.99 29.89
N GLY A 256 -13.19 9.84 28.96
CA GLY A 256 -11.79 10.29 28.90
C GLY A 256 -10.83 9.22 28.42
N ARG A 257 -11.33 8.18 27.72
CA ARG A 257 -10.51 7.11 27.16
C ARG A 257 -9.50 7.67 26.15
N LYS A 258 -8.26 7.24 26.29
CA LYS A 258 -7.12 7.66 25.47
C LYS A 258 -6.92 6.71 24.29
N GLY A 259 -6.21 7.18 23.27
CA GLY A 259 -5.94 6.36 22.10
C GLY A 259 -5.00 7.01 21.11
N VAL A 260 -4.65 6.25 20.08
CA VAL A 260 -3.84 6.71 18.96
C VAL A 260 -4.65 6.64 17.67
N VAL A 261 -4.56 7.70 16.87
CA VAL A 261 -5.10 7.73 15.50
C VAL A 261 -3.97 8.05 14.53
N ALA A 262 -4.15 7.72 13.26
CA ALA A 262 -3.15 7.99 12.23
C ALA A 262 -3.79 8.55 10.96
N ASN A 263 -3.11 9.50 10.34
CA ASN A 263 -3.49 9.97 9.00
C ASN A 263 -3.14 8.90 7.94
N LEU A 264 -3.45 9.19 6.69
CA LEU A 264 -3.30 8.28 5.57
C LEU A 264 -2.11 8.69 4.70
N PRO A 265 -1.24 7.75 4.31
CA PRO A 265 -0.23 8.01 3.31
C PRO A 265 -0.85 8.17 1.92
N ASN A 266 -0.11 8.82 1.02
CA ASN A 266 -0.48 8.86 -0.40
C ASN A 266 -0.31 7.45 -0.99
N VAL A 267 -1.42 6.77 -1.29
CA VAL A 267 -1.38 5.36 -1.72
C VAL A 267 -0.60 5.13 -3.02
N ASN A 268 -0.53 6.13 -3.91
CA ASN A 268 0.25 6.05 -5.15
C ASN A 268 1.79 6.06 -4.93
N THR A 269 2.25 6.19 -3.69
CA THR A 269 3.67 6.03 -3.32
C THR A 269 4.04 4.59 -2.94
N LEU A 270 3.04 3.72 -2.79
CA LEU A 270 3.25 2.31 -2.47
C LEU A 270 3.96 1.57 -3.62
N PRO A 271 4.77 0.54 -3.34
CA PRO A 271 5.43 -0.26 -4.37
C PRO A 271 4.47 -0.79 -5.44
N PHE A 272 3.20 -1.03 -5.11
CA PHE A 272 2.16 -1.40 -6.07
C PHE A 272 2.06 -0.46 -7.28
N PHE A 273 2.37 0.83 -7.11
CA PHE A 273 2.26 1.87 -8.13
C PHE A 273 3.62 2.34 -8.67
N THR A 274 4.70 2.05 -7.95
CA THR A 274 6.05 2.60 -8.25
C THR A 274 7.03 1.58 -8.80
N THR A 275 6.73 0.27 -8.69
CA THR A 275 7.64 -0.80 -9.13
C THR A 275 7.74 -0.91 -10.65
N VAL A 276 6.61 -0.79 -11.37
CA VAL A 276 6.60 -0.90 -12.82
C VAL A 276 6.73 0.51 -13.41
N SER A 277 7.78 0.73 -14.20
CA SER A 277 7.98 2.04 -14.85
C SER A 277 6.88 2.31 -15.89
N TYR A 278 6.58 3.59 -16.12
CA TYR A 278 5.69 4.03 -17.20
C TYR A 278 6.24 3.73 -18.60
N ASN A 279 7.56 3.53 -18.71
CA ASN A 279 8.28 3.26 -19.96
C ASN A 279 9.15 1.99 -19.90
N PRO A 280 8.59 0.80 -19.59
CA PRO A 280 9.33 -0.45 -19.50
C PRO A 280 9.55 -1.11 -20.86
N VAL A 281 9.00 -0.56 -21.96
CA VAL A 281 9.08 -1.15 -23.29
C VAL A 281 10.48 -0.91 -23.84
N PRO A 282 11.26 -1.93 -24.20
CA PRO A 282 12.58 -1.72 -24.81
C PRO A 282 12.46 -1.04 -26.18
N ALA A 283 13.60 -0.62 -26.74
CA ALA A 283 13.67 -0.21 -28.14
C ALA A 283 13.11 -1.34 -29.02
N LEU A 284 12.30 -0.97 -30.02
CA LEU A 284 11.59 -1.96 -30.84
C LEU A 284 12.40 -2.33 -32.08
N PRO A 285 12.20 -3.55 -32.65
CA PRO A 285 12.75 -3.87 -33.96
C PRO A 285 12.39 -2.80 -35.00
N LYS A 286 13.36 -2.40 -35.82
CA LYS A 286 13.27 -1.27 -36.76
C LYS A 286 11.98 -1.24 -37.59
N SER A 287 11.58 -2.37 -38.16
CA SER A 287 10.35 -2.47 -38.97
C SER A 287 9.08 -2.18 -38.15
N LYS A 288 9.05 -2.63 -36.90
CA LYS A 288 7.92 -2.41 -35.98
C LYS A 288 7.86 -0.96 -35.52
N ALA A 289 9.01 -0.40 -35.11
CA ALA A 289 9.13 1.00 -34.72
C ALA A 289 8.68 1.93 -35.86
N ALA A 290 9.17 1.71 -37.08
CA ALA A 290 8.81 2.51 -38.26
C ALA A 290 7.30 2.47 -38.54
N SER A 291 6.70 1.27 -38.52
CA SER A 291 5.26 1.10 -38.78
C SER A 291 4.39 1.80 -37.74
N LEU A 292 4.73 1.67 -36.45
CA LEU A 292 4.01 2.35 -35.37
C LEU A 292 4.20 3.86 -35.43
N ASN A 293 5.42 4.34 -35.67
CA ASN A 293 5.70 5.78 -35.79
C ASN A 293 4.96 6.42 -36.96
N GLN A 294 4.80 5.73 -38.09
CA GLN A 294 3.99 6.21 -39.19
C GLN A 294 2.52 6.35 -38.78
N LEU A 295 1.94 5.31 -38.16
CA LEU A 295 0.55 5.32 -37.71
C LEU A 295 0.30 6.39 -36.64
N PHE A 296 1.12 6.42 -35.59
CA PHE A 296 1.05 7.38 -34.51
C PHE A 296 1.28 8.81 -34.99
N GLY A 297 2.15 9.01 -35.99
CA GLY A 297 2.35 10.27 -36.68
C GLY A 297 1.07 10.79 -37.34
N VAL A 298 0.31 9.92 -38.03
CA VAL A 298 -0.99 10.29 -38.62
C VAL A 298 -1.98 10.71 -37.52
N VAL A 299 -2.07 9.98 -36.41
CA VAL A 299 -2.98 10.37 -35.32
C VAL A 299 -2.57 11.70 -34.70
N ASN A 300 -1.27 11.96 -34.52
CA ASN A 300 -0.79 13.27 -34.04
C ASN A 300 -1.06 14.41 -35.05
N GLN A 301 -1.11 14.13 -36.36
CA GLN A 301 -1.53 15.11 -37.36
C GLN A 301 -3.02 15.44 -37.23
N ILE A 302 -3.86 14.42 -36.97
CA ILE A 302 -5.30 14.59 -36.71
C ILE A 302 -5.50 15.43 -35.44
N THR A 303 -4.81 15.14 -34.34
CA THR A 303 -4.91 15.95 -33.10
C THR A 303 -4.51 17.40 -33.38
N LYS A 304 -3.42 17.62 -34.12
CA LYS A 304 -2.98 18.98 -34.51
C LYS A 304 -4.03 19.71 -35.33
N ALA A 305 -4.66 19.06 -36.31
CA ALA A 305 -5.74 19.65 -37.11
C ALA A 305 -6.96 20.05 -36.28
N LEU A 306 -7.18 19.37 -35.14
CA LEU A 306 -8.25 19.64 -34.18
C LEU A 306 -7.82 20.55 -33.00
N ASN A 307 -6.61 21.13 -33.04
CA ASN A 307 -6.01 21.91 -31.95
C ASN A 307 -5.90 21.16 -30.62
N LEU A 308 -5.68 19.84 -30.68
CA LEU A 308 -5.44 18.97 -29.53
C LEU A 308 -3.94 18.66 -29.38
N PRO A 309 -3.46 18.39 -28.16
CA PRO A 309 -2.06 17.99 -27.94
C PRO A 309 -1.77 16.63 -28.61
N ASN A 310 -0.49 16.40 -28.94
CA ASN A 310 -0.02 15.10 -29.41
C ASN A 310 -0.30 14.02 -28.35
N ARG A 311 -0.67 12.83 -28.82
CA ARG A 311 -0.99 11.66 -27.97
C ARG A 311 0.15 10.66 -27.92
N PHE A 312 0.94 10.57 -28.97
CA PHE A 312 2.01 9.58 -29.10
C PHE A 312 3.37 10.25 -29.23
N GLU A 313 4.34 9.67 -28.53
CA GLU A 313 5.76 9.98 -28.69
C GLU A 313 6.36 9.16 -29.83
N VAL A 314 7.51 9.58 -30.35
CA VAL A 314 8.27 8.81 -31.33
C VAL A 314 8.88 7.60 -30.60
N ILE A 315 8.52 6.40 -31.05
CA ILE A 315 9.05 5.14 -30.57
C ILE A 315 10.50 4.99 -31.02
N SER A 316 11.37 4.67 -30.05
CA SER A 316 12.78 4.35 -30.25
C SER A 316 12.93 2.97 -30.89
N GLU A 317 13.80 2.89 -31.89
CA GLU A 317 14.18 1.67 -32.59
C GLU A 317 15.46 1.07 -32.01
N ASP A 318 15.55 -0.26 -32.01
CA ASP A 318 16.76 -1.00 -31.63
C ASP A 318 17.80 -0.87 -32.75
N ASP A 319 18.93 -0.24 -32.44
CA ASP A 319 20.04 0.01 -33.34
C ASP A 319 20.95 -1.23 -33.53
N ASN A 320 20.69 -2.32 -32.78
CA ASN A 320 21.47 -3.56 -32.71
C ASN A 320 22.94 -3.37 -32.34
N ASN A 321 23.29 -2.26 -31.69
CA ASN A 321 24.63 -1.97 -31.24
C ASN A 321 24.77 -2.24 -29.73
N PRO A 322 25.50 -3.28 -29.32
CA PRO A 322 25.66 -3.61 -27.90
C PRO A 322 26.45 -2.55 -27.10
N ASN A 323 27.02 -1.54 -27.77
CA ASN A 323 27.78 -0.46 -27.13
C ASN A 323 26.94 0.81 -26.87
N THR A 324 25.69 0.87 -27.32
CA THR A 324 24.77 1.99 -27.04
C THR A 324 23.78 1.59 -25.96
N VAL A 325 23.36 2.57 -25.16
CA VAL A 325 22.27 2.39 -24.21
C VAL A 325 20.99 2.81 -24.90
N GLU A 326 20.17 1.82 -25.22
CA GLU A 326 18.92 2.06 -25.89
C GLU A 326 17.92 2.82 -25.03
N LYS A 327 17.17 3.71 -25.67
CA LYS A 327 16.05 4.39 -25.02
C LYS A 327 14.86 3.43 -24.87
N THR A 328 14.23 3.46 -23.71
CA THR A 328 12.96 2.76 -23.51
C THR A 328 11.79 3.63 -23.94
N ASN A 329 10.68 2.97 -24.28
CA ASN A 329 9.46 3.56 -24.80
C ASN A 329 8.36 3.57 -23.73
N PRO A 330 7.55 4.65 -23.65
CA PRO A 330 6.38 4.70 -22.78
C PRO A 330 5.34 3.65 -23.18
N LEU A 331 4.60 3.13 -22.21
CA LEU A 331 3.47 2.25 -22.47
C LEU A 331 2.35 3.00 -23.18
N LEU A 332 1.70 2.31 -24.10
CA LEU A 332 0.46 2.72 -24.72
C LEU A 332 -0.72 2.41 -23.77
N ILE A 333 -1.55 3.40 -23.47
CA ILE A 333 -2.70 3.29 -22.55
C ILE A 333 -3.95 3.92 -23.15
N ILE A 334 -5.12 3.50 -22.68
CA ILE A 334 -6.38 4.24 -22.84
C ILE A 334 -6.44 5.33 -21.77
N ASP A 335 -6.94 6.51 -22.16
CA ASP A 335 -7.28 7.59 -21.24
C ASP A 335 -8.71 8.06 -21.55
N GLU A 336 -9.63 7.72 -20.66
CA GLU A 336 -11.06 7.97 -20.82
C GLU A 336 -11.45 9.45 -20.71
N THR A 337 -10.53 10.31 -20.24
CA THR A 337 -10.71 11.76 -20.21
C THR A 337 -10.52 12.40 -21.58
N LEU A 338 -9.86 11.70 -22.52
CA LEU A 338 -9.61 12.22 -23.85
C LEU A 338 -10.87 12.18 -24.73
N ALA A 339 -11.01 13.21 -25.56
CA ALA A 339 -12.00 13.23 -26.63
C ALA A 339 -11.83 11.99 -27.53
N ASP A 340 -12.93 11.33 -27.88
CA ASP A 340 -12.90 10.16 -28.74
C ASP A 340 -12.68 10.55 -30.21
N LEU A 341 -11.53 10.17 -30.75
CA LEU A 341 -11.15 10.42 -32.14
C LEU A 341 -11.39 9.21 -33.06
N SER A 342 -12.09 8.17 -32.61
CA SER A 342 -12.29 6.94 -33.39
C SER A 342 -12.82 7.22 -34.79
N GLY A 343 -13.81 8.11 -34.93
CA GLY A 343 -14.37 8.53 -36.21
C GLY A 343 -13.36 9.28 -37.09
N ALA A 344 -12.65 10.26 -36.52
CA ALA A 344 -11.65 11.04 -37.25
C ALA A 344 -10.48 10.18 -37.74
N ILE A 345 -10.02 9.24 -36.91
CA ILE A 345 -8.97 8.27 -37.27
C ILE A 345 -9.46 7.35 -38.39
N ARG A 346 -10.68 6.80 -38.27
CA ARG A 346 -11.28 5.97 -39.30
C ARG A 346 -11.35 6.71 -40.64
N ASP A 347 -11.86 7.94 -40.65
CA ASP A 347 -12.11 8.67 -41.89
C ASP A 347 -10.79 9.03 -42.60
N ASN A 348 -9.75 9.41 -41.86
CA ASN A 348 -8.43 9.72 -42.41
C ASN A 348 -7.68 8.47 -42.91
N LEU A 349 -7.88 7.31 -42.28
CA LEU A 349 -7.19 6.07 -42.65
C LEU A 349 -7.94 5.22 -43.69
N THR A 350 -9.25 5.45 -43.89
CA THR A 350 -10.07 4.68 -44.84
C THR A 350 -9.50 4.67 -46.27
N PRO A 351 -8.99 5.78 -46.83
CA PRO A 351 -8.41 5.79 -48.18
C PRO A 351 -7.16 4.90 -48.34
N VAL A 352 -6.46 4.59 -47.24
CA VAL A 352 -5.19 3.85 -47.26
C VAL A 352 -5.37 2.41 -46.78
N LEU A 353 -6.16 2.20 -45.72
CA LEU A 353 -6.32 0.90 -45.05
C LEU A 353 -7.64 0.19 -45.39
N GLY A 354 -8.56 0.88 -46.06
CA GLY A 354 -9.94 0.42 -46.24
C GLY A 354 -10.79 0.60 -44.97
N LEU A 355 -12.12 0.66 -45.15
CA LEU A 355 -13.05 1.02 -44.09
C LEU A 355 -12.97 0.10 -42.86
N GLN A 356 -12.85 -1.21 -43.07
CA GLN A 356 -12.86 -2.20 -41.98
C GLN A 356 -11.65 -2.03 -41.06
N THR A 357 -10.44 -2.01 -41.64
CA THR A 357 -9.19 -1.83 -40.88
C THR A 357 -9.13 -0.45 -40.25
N ALA A 358 -9.50 0.60 -40.98
CA ALA A 358 -9.53 1.95 -40.45
C ALA A 358 -10.51 2.10 -39.28
N THR A 359 -11.66 1.41 -39.32
CA THR A 359 -12.62 1.39 -38.19
C THR A 359 -12.03 0.69 -36.97
N PHE A 360 -11.37 -0.46 -37.17
CA PHE A 360 -10.68 -1.17 -36.08
C PHE A 360 -9.60 -0.28 -35.44
N VAL A 361 -8.73 0.32 -36.25
CA VAL A 361 -7.65 1.22 -35.78
C VAL A 361 -8.23 2.46 -35.09
N GLY A 362 -9.30 3.04 -35.64
CA GLY A 362 -10.03 4.14 -35.03
C GLY A 362 -10.50 3.80 -33.62
N ASN A 363 -11.23 2.69 -33.47
CA ASN A 363 -11.71 2.24 -32.16
C ASN A 363 -10.57 1.92 -31.19
N LEU A 364 -9.47 1.36 -31.68
CA LEU A 364 -8.31 1.01 -30.85
C LEU A 364 -7.59 2.23 -30.30
N TYR A 365 -7.42 3.29 -31.11
CA TYR A 365 -6.61 4.46 -30.75
C TYR A 365 -7.42 5.74 -30.47
N GLY A 366 -8.75 5.68 -30.57
CA GLY A 366 -9.64 6.83 -30.42
C GLY A 366 -9.47 7.59 -29.11
N ARG A 367 -9.04 6.90 -28.05
CA ARG A 367 -8.67 7.47 -26.75
C ARG A 367 -7.30 7.03 -26.25
N ALA A 368 -6.48 6.44 -27.12
CA ALA A 368 -5.16 5.98 -26.71
C ALA A 368 -4.15 7.13 -26.68
N ARG A 369 -3.19 7.01 -25.77
CA ARG A 369 -1.98 7.86 -25.72
C ARG A 369 -0.83 7.09 -25.08
N HIS A 370 0.38 7.63 -25.20
CA HIS A 370 1.48 7.16 -24.37
C HIS A 370 1.32 7.61 -22.91
N ALA A 371 1.74 6.74 -21.99
CA ALA A 371 1.86 7.02 -20.57
C ALA A 371 2.86 8.16 -20.34
N LYS A 372 2.59 8.98 -19.34
CA LYS A 372 3.30 10.22 -19.04
C LYS A 372 3.96 10.15 -17.67
N ASN A 373 5.11 10.81 -17.57
CA ASN A 373 5.75 11.12 -16.30
C ASN A 373 6.39 12.51 -16.42
N ASN A 374 5.76 13.52 -15.80
CA ASN A 374 6.16 14.91 -15.91
C ASN A 374 6.07 15.62 -14.55
N THR A 375 6.36 16.92 -14.54
CA THR A 375 6.40 17.75 -13.32
C THR A 375 5.03 17.96 -12.69
N THR A 376 3.94 17.80 -13.44
CA THR A 376 2.56 17.97 -12.94
C THR A 376 1.91 16.67 -12.50
N GLY A 377 2.53 15.52 -12.79
CA GLY A 377 2.05 14.20 -12.41
C GLY A 377 2.62 13.08 -13.28
N ARG A 378 2.27 11.85 -12.96
CA ARG A 378 2.59 10.67 -13.77
C ARG A 378 1.46 9.67 -13.77
N ASP A 379 1.38 8.88 -14.83
CA ASP A 379 0.58 7.66 -14.81
C ASP A 379 1.32 6.58 -14.01
N TYR A 380 0.56 5.76 -13.31
CA TYR A 380 1.07 4.70 -12.45
C TYR A 380 0.70 3.35 -13.05
N ILE A 381 1.72 2.59 -13.46
CA ILE A 381 1.52 1.23 -13.95
C ILE A 381 1.42 0.32 -12.74
N LEU A 382 0.31 -0.40 -12.64
CA LEU A 382 0.06 -1.26 -11.48
C LEU A 382 1.04 -2.44 -11.45
N LEU A 383 1.40 -2.91 -10.27
CA LEU A 383 2.32 -4.04 -10.09
C LEU A 383 1.80 -5.30 -10.80
N SER A 384 0.48 -5.53 -10.78
CA SER A 384 -0.18 -6.63 -11.48
C SER A 384 0.07 -6.60 -13.00
N THR A 385 0.18 -5.40 -13.58
CA THR A 385 0.42 -5.18 -15.01
C THR A 385 1.78 -5.68 -15.46
N GLY A 386 2.78 -5.76 -14.57
CA GLY A 386 4.11 -6.27 -14.91
C GLY A 386 4.08 -7.68 -15.51
N SER A 387 3.27 -8.57 -14.93
CA SER A 387 3.08 -9.94 -15.44
C SER A 387 2.27 -10.00 -16.74
N LEU A 388 1.40 -9.01 -16.97
CA LEU A 388 0.53 -8.91 -18.15
C LEU A 388 1.31 -8.49 -19.38
N ILE A 389 2.27 -7.57 -19.24
CA ILE A 389 3.07 -7.02 -20.34
C ILE A 389 4.38 -7.81 -20.58
N ALA A 390 4.64 -8.83 -19.77
CA ALA A 390 5.77 -9.74 -19.96
C ALA A 390 5.39 -10.94 -20.85
N PRO A 391 6.27 -11.41 -21.74
CA PRO A 391 6.07 -12.68 -22.43
C PRO A 391 5.91 -13.87 -21.46
N PRO A 392 5.05 -14.86 -21.78
CA PRO A 392 4.25 -14.97 -23.00
C PRO A 392 2.88 -14.25 -22.94
N ASN A 393 2.55 -13.61 -21.82
CA ASN A 393 1.22 -13.01 -21.57
C ASN A 393 0.99 -11.67 -22.28
N ASN A 394 2.04 -11.09 -22.87
CA ASN A 394 2.02 -9.77 -23.49
C ASN A 394 1.22 -9.67 -24.80
N ILE A 395 0.69 -10.79 -25.30
CA ILE A 395 -0.14 -10.82 -26.51
C ILE A 395 -1.62 -10.81 -26.12
N GLN A 396 -2.35 -9.80 -26.60
CA GLN A 396 -3.79 -9.72 -26.48
C GLN A 396 -4.44 -10.74 -27.43
N PRO A 397 -5.28 -11.66 -26.93
CA PRO A 397 -5.96 -12.64 -27.78
C PRO A 397 -7.00 -11.96 -28.67
N ASN A 398 -7.31 -12.59 -29.81
CA ASN A 398 -8.33 -12.16 -30.77
C ASN A 398 -8.11 -10.75 -31.37
N VAL A 399 -6.86 -10.31 -31.42
CA VAL A 399 -6.43 -9.05 -32.04
C VAL A 399 -5.44 -9.38 -33.16
N PRO A 400 -5.50 -8.70 -34.33
CA PRO A 400 -4.50 -8.91 -35.39
C PRO A 400 -3.09 -8.71 -34.84
N SER A 401 -2.13 -9.54 -35.26
CA SER A 401 -0.78 -9.61 -34.68
C SER A 401 -0.04 -8.27 -34.66
N ASP A 402 -0.28 -7.42 -35.66
CA ASP A 402 0.32 -6.08 -35.75
C ASP A 402 -0.16 -5.14 -34.63
N PHE A 403 -1.29 -5.44 -34.02
CA PHE A 403 -1.91 -4.63 -32.97
C PHE A 403 -1.98 -5.35 -31.63
N ALA A 404 -1.52 -6.60 -31.52
CA ALA A 404 -1.79 -7.45 -30.36
C ALA A 404 -0.87 -7.26 -29.15
N ILE A 405 0.26 -6.55 -29.26
CA ILE A 405 1.22 -6.44 -28.16
C ILE A 405 0.72 -5.42 -27.12
N ARG A 406 0.34 -5.89 -25.92
CA ARG A 406 -0.15 -5.08 -24.80
C ARG A 406 0.87 -4.03 -24.39
N GLY A 407 0.43 -2.78 -24.26
CA GLY A 407 1.26 -1.64 -23.90
C GLY A 407 2.20 -1.15 -25.01
N VAL A 408 2.19 -1.76 -26.19
CA VAL A 408 3.05 -1.34 -27.33
C VAL A 408 2.21 -0.97 -28.54
N SER A 409 1.40 -1.92 -29.02
CA SER A 409 0.48 -1.71 -30.14
C SER A 409 -0.98 -1.86 -29.73
N TYR A 410 -1.25 -2.54 -28.61
CA TYR A 410 -2.56 -2.62 -27.96
C TYR A 410 -2.53 -1.76 -26.69
N PRO A 411 -3.37 -0.72 -26.55
CA PRO A 411 -3.38 0.12 -25.36
C PRO A 411 -3.83 -0.66 -24.12
N LEU A 412 -3.14 -0.47 -23.00
CA LEU A 412 -3.59 -0.96 -21.71
C LEU A 412 -4.92 -0.32 -21.34
N GLN A 413 -5.83 -1.13 -20.81
CA GLN A 413 -7.14 -0.69 -20.33
C GLN A 413 -7.06 -0.22 -18.88
N ASP A 414 -8.11 0.46 -18.41
CA ASP A 414 -8.28 1.06 -17.08
C ASP A 414 -7.74 0.18 -15.93
N ALA A 415 -8.12 -1.10 -15.90
CA ALA A 415 -7.72 -2.08 -14.88
C ALA A 415 -6.19 -2.28 -14.66
N TRP A 416 -5.34 -1.72 -15.52
CA TRP A 416 -3.90 -1.97 -15.57
C TRP A 416 -3.07 -0.70 -15.38
N VAL A 417 -3.69 0.47 -15.38
CA VAL A 417 -3.03 1.75 -15.19
C VAL A 417 -3.89 2.68 -14.37
N LEU A 418 -3.28 3.47 -13.51
CA LEU A 418 -3.96 4.59 -12.87
C LEU A 418 -3.43 5.87 -13.52
N THR A 419 -4.32 6.59 -14.21
CA THR A 419 -3.93 7.81 -14.94
C THR A 419 -3.63 8.96 -13.98
N ILE A 420 -2.96 10.00 -14.50
CA ILE A 420 -2.66 11.24 -13.74
C ILE A 420 -3.92 11.85 -13.13
N ASP A 421 -5.03 11.91 -13.89
CA ASP A 421 -6.25 12.58 -13.45
C ASP A 421 -6.93 11.78 -12.33
N GLU A 422 -6.91 10.46 -12.41
CA GLU A 422 -7.43 9.56 -11.38
C GLU A 422 -6.57 9.59 -10.11
N ALA A 423 -5.25 9.63 -10.26
CA ALA A 423 -4.33 9.87 -9.15
C ALA A 423 -4.61 11.21 -8.45
N SER A 424 -5.07 12.24 -9.18
CA SER A 424 -5.46 13.52 -8.59
C SER A 424 -6.72 13.43 -7.73
N LYS A 425 -7.71 12.60 -8.13
CA LYS A 425 -8.93 12.34 -7.33
C LYS A 425 -8.56 11.70 -6.01
N ILE A 426 -7.69 10.69 -6.05
CA ILE A 426 -7.16 10.01 -4.86
C ILE A 426 -6.45 11.01 -3.93
N ALA A 427 -5.56 11.84 -4.46
CA ALA A 427 -4.83 12.83 -3.67
C ALA A 427 -5.77 13.85 -3.01
N THR A 428 -6.79 14.30 -3.73
CA THR A 428 -7.80 15.25 -3.24
C THR A 428 -8.61 14.66 -2.09
N ALA A 429 -9.12 13.43 -2.24
CA ALA A 429 -9.87 12.74 -1.21
C ALA A 429 -9.01 12.45 0.03
N THR A 430 -7.79 11.94 -0.16
CA THR A 430 -6.85 11.64 0.92
C THR A 430 -6.52 12.88 1.74
N ALA A 431 -6.28 14.03 1.10
CA ALA A 431 -6.04 15.29 1.79
C ALA A 431 -7.24 15.73 2.64
N ALA A 432 -8.46 15.58 2.13
CA ALA A 432 -9.68 15.89 2.87
C ALA A 432 -9.86 14.99 4.10
N TYR A 433 -9.60 13.68 3.97
CA TYR A 433 -9.67 12.73 5.08
C TYR A 433 -8.61 13.04 6.15
N ASN A 434 -7.36 13.32 5.74
CA ASN A 434 -6.29 13.66 6.67
C ASN A 434 -6.60 14.93 7.48
N GLN A 435 -7.21 15.93 6.84
CA GLN A 435 -7.65 17.14 7.54
C GLN A 435 -8.67 16.85 8.64
N VAL A 436 -9.61 15.90 8.42
CA VAL A 436 -10.55 15.43 9.44
C VAL A 436 -9.78 14.76 10.57
N ILE A 437 -8.96 13.75 10.25
CA ILE A 437 -8.23 12.95 11.25
C ILE A 437 -7.38 13.85 12.16
N GLU A 438 -6.62 14.77 11.58
CA GLU A 438 -5.74 15.70 12.30
C GLU A 438 -6.53 16.62 13.23
N ASN A 439 -7.63 17.22 12.74
CA ASN A 439 -8.47 18.09 13.54
C ASN A 439 -9.12 17.32 14.70
N THR A 440 -9.65 16.14 14.44
CA THR A 440 -10.30 15.29 15.45
C THR A 440 -9.29 14.84 16.52
N ALA A 441 -8.08 14.43 16.11
CA ALA A 441 -7.01 14.06 17.03
C ALA A 441 -6.65 15.22 17.97
N LYS A 442 -6.49 16.43 17.41
CA LYS A 442 -6.18 17.64 18.17
C LYS A 442 -7.29 18.01 19.15
N VAL A 443 -8.54 18.03 18.69
CA VAL A 443 -9.72 18.38 19.53
C VAL A 443 -9.89 17.39 20.67
N LYS A 444 -9.60 16.11 20.46
CA LYS A 444 -9.77 15.05 21.45
C LYS A 444 -8.52 14.77 22.29
N GLY A 445 -7.40 15.44 22.01
CA GLY A 445 -6.13 15.20 22.71
C GLY A 445 -5.59 13.78 22.54
N LEU A 446 -5.75 13.20 21.34
CA LEU A 446 -5.29 11.85 21.02
C LEU A 446 -3.84 11.86 20.55
N ALA A 447 -3.14 10.73 20.75
CA ALA A 447 -1.86 10.53 20.11
C ALA A 447 -2.08 10.47 18.59
N PHE A 448 -1.20 11.12 17.83
CA PHE A 448 -1.33 11.23 16.39
C PHE A 448 -0.08 10.70 15.69
N PHE A 449 -0.24 9.63 14.92
CA PHE A 449 0.79 9.11 14.04
C PHE A 449 0.64 9.71 12.63
N ASP A 450 1.64 10.50 12.22
CA ASP A 450 1.75 11.02 10.85
C ASP A 450 2.31 9.95 9.90
N ALA A 451 1.44 9.04 9.48
CA ALA A 451 1.76 7.99 8.51
C ALA A 451 2.13 8.56 7.14
N LYS A 452 1.58 9.71 6.75
CA LYS A 452 1.95 10.38 5.50
C LYS A 452 3.43 10.76 5.51
N THR A 453 3.90 11.45 6.55
CA THR A 453 5.31 11.82 6.67
C THR A 453 6.21 10.58 6.80
N ALA A 454 5.78 9.56 7.54
CA ALA A 454 6.55 8.32 7.66
C ALA A 454 6.70 7.59 6.31
N MET A 455 5.67 7.59 5.46
CA MET A 455 5.76 7.06 4.10
C MET A 455 6.69 7.90 3.23
N ASP A 456 6.60 9.23 3.31
CA ASP A 456 7.50 10.14 2.59
C ASP A 456 8.98 9.90 2.98
N GLN A 457 9.26 9.51 4.22
CA GLN A 457 10.60 9.13 4.67
C GLN A 457 11.07 7.80 4.06
N LEU A 458 10.19 6.80 3.93
CA LEU A 458 10.51 5.52 3.28
C LEU A 458 10.82 5.71 1.79
N VAL A 459 10.03 6.52 1.09
CA VAL A 459 10.21 6.83 -0.33
C VAL A 459 11.55 7.54 -0.57
N LYS A 460 11.96 8.43 0.34
CA LYS A 460 13.23 9.15 0.26
C LYS A 460 14.44 8.35 0.75
N GLY A 461 14.24 7.12 1.27
CA GLY A 461 15.31 6.30 1.86
C GLY A 461 15.90 6.87 3.15
N ASN A 462 15.11 7.64 3.91
CA ASN A 462 15.54 8.38 5.09
C ASN A 462 15.32 7.62 6.41
N VAL A 463 14.86 6.37 6.37
CA VAL A 463 14.64 5.56 7.57
C VAL A 463 15.84 4.64 7.78
N ARG A 464 16.65 4.92 8.81
CA ARG A 464 17.84 4.12 9.16
C ARG A 464 17.69 3.48 10.53
N PHE A 465 18.18 2.25 10.67
CA PHE A 465 18.26 1.53 11.94
C PHE A 465 19.52 0.66 11.96
N GLY A 466 20.41 0.89 12.92
CA GLY A 466 21.76 0.33 12.88
C GLY A 466 22.46 0.62 11.55
N ASN A 467 22.93 -0.43 10.87
CA ASN A 467 23.60 -0.34 9.57
C ASN A 467 22.65 -0.54 8.36
N TYR A 468 21.33 -0.60 8.60
CA TYR A 468 20.34 -0.88 7.56
C TYR A 468 19.51 0.35 7.22
N SER A 469 19.07 0.44 5.97
CA SER A 469 18.09 1.41 5.50
C SER A 469 16.78 0.68 5.21
N LEU A 470 15.66 1.24 5.67
CA LEU A 470 14.31 0.81 5.32
C LEU A 470 13.81 1.73 4.21
N THR A 471 13.41 1.17 3.06
CA THR A 471 12.89 1.96 1.92
C THR A 471 11.55 1.40 1.42
N ALA A 472 10.87 2.16 0.57
CA ALA A 472 9.65 1.74 -0.10
C ALA A 472 9.89 0.82 -1.32
N ASP A 473 11.13 0.38 -1.58
CA ASP A 473 11.44 -0.46 -2.74
C ASP A 473 10.82 -1.85 -2.61
N PHE A 474 10.16 -2.32 -3.67
CA PHE A 474 9.55 -3.65 -3.70
C PHE A 474 10.60 -4.74 -3.48
N ILE A 475 10.33 -5.65 -2.54
CA ILE A 475 11.20 -6.77 -2.10
C ILE A 475 12.52 -6.34 -1.43
N LYS A 476 13.25 -5.38 -2.01
CA LYS A 476 14.60 -4.98 -1.57
C LYS A 476 14.58 -3.95 -0.44
N GLY A 477 13.53 -3.14 -0.33
CA GLY A 477 13.43 -2.05 0.65
C GLY A 477 13.04 -2.50 2.05
N GLY A 478 12.42 -3.69 2.17
CA GLY A 478 12.09 -4.33 3.44
C GLY A 478 10.90 -3.72 4.20
N ALA A 479 10.30 -2.62 3.76
CA ALA A 479 9.10 -2.06 4.39
C ALA A 479 7.80 -2.75 3.96
N PHE A 480 7.74 -3.22 2.72
CA PHE A 480 6.52 -3.74 2.10
C PHE A 480 6.60 -5.24 1.80
N SER A 481 5.45 -5.88 1.86
CA SER A 481 5.24 -7.28 1.54
C SER A 481 5.08 -7.51 0.04
N LEU A 482 4.83 -8.76 -0.37
CA LEU A 482 4.84 -9.18 -1.76
C LEU A 482 3.63 -8.73 -2.59
N ASP A 483 2.61 -8.16 -1.96
CA ASP A 483 1.52 -7.49 -2.67
C ASP A 483 1.82 -6.04 -3.02
N GLY A 484 2.95 -5.48 -2.57
CA GLY A 484 3.35 -4.10 -2.84
C GLY A 484 2.47 -3.04 -2.18
N VAL A 485 1.53 -3.42 -1.32
CA VAL A 485 0.59 -2.54 -0.62
C VAL A 485 0.84 -2.62 0.88
N HIS A 486 0.78 -3.83 1.44
CA HIS A 486 0.78 -4.03 2.88
C HIS A 486 2.20 -4.13 3.45
N PRO A 487 2.40 -3.77 4.72
CA PRO A 487 3.70 -3.83 5.35
C PRO A 487 4.23 -5.27 5.44
N SER A 488 5.55 -5.39 5.36
CA SER A 488 6.27 -6.60 5.76
C SER A 488 6.30 -6.72 7.30
N PRO A 489 6.83 -7.80 7.90
CA PRO A 489 7.04 -7.88 9.35
C PRO A 489 7.83 -6.70 9.91
N ARG A 490 8.88 -6.27 9.18
CA ARG A 490 9.70 -5.12 9.54
C ARG A 490 8.95 -3.80 9.33
N GLY A 491 8.16 -3.68 8.25
CA GLY A 491 7.30 -2.52 8.02
C GLY A 491 6.27 -2.33 9.13
N TYR A 492 5.65 -3.42 9.59
CA TYR A 492 4.72 -3.36 10.72
C TYR A 492 5.40 -2.94 12.03
N ALA A 493 6.62 -3.40 12.28
CA ALA A 493 7.39 -2.98 13.45
C ALA A 493 7.75 -1.49 13.38
N PHE A 494 8.05 -0.97 12.19
CA PHE A 494 8.28 0.45 11.97
C PHE A 494 7.01 1.28 12.25
N ILE A 495 5.85 0.83 11.77
CA ILE A 495 4.56 1.47 12.08
C ILE A 495 4.30 1.44 13.59
N ALA A 496 4.50 0.29 14.25
CA ALA A 496 4.32 0.15 15.70
C ALA A 496 5.23 1.13 16.46
N ASN A 497 6.50 1.27 16.06
CA ASN A 497 7.41 2.26 16.62
C ASN A 497 6.90 3.68 16.45
N LYS A 498 6.43 4.07 15.25
CA LYS A 498 5.89 5.42 15.02
C LYS A 498 4.63 5.72 15.80
N MET A 499 3.76 4.74 16.00
CA MET A 499 2.61 4.89 16.89
C MET A 499 3.04 4.99 18.35
N MET A 500 3.99 4.17 18.82
CA MET A 500 4.50 4.26 20.19
C MET A 500 5.25 5.56 20.45
N GLU A 501 5.99 6.10 19.48
CA GLU A 501 6.58 7.45 19.55
C GLU A 501 5.49 8.49 19.82
N ALA A 502 4.40 8.48 19.05
CA ALA A 502 3.27 9.38 19.25
C ALA A 502 2.59 9.20 20.62
N ILE A 503 2.45 7.97 21.10
CA ILE A 503 1.87 7.64 22.43
C ILE A 503 2.80 8.15 23.55
N ASN A 504 4.11 7.92 23.44
CA ASN A 504 5.11 8.41 24.39
C ASN A 504 5.05 9.95 24.48
N THR A 505 5.00 10.63 23.34
CA THR A 505 4.89 12.10 23.28
C THR A 505 3.60 12.61 23.90
N GLN A 506 2.44 12.06 23.50
CA GLN A 506 1.14 12.59 23.93
C GLN A 506 0.83 12.29 25.39
N TYR A 507 1.20 11.11 25.87
CA TYR A 507 0.81 10.61 27.18
C TYR A 507 1.95 10.50 28.18
N LYS A 508 3.15 10.99 27.83
CA LYS A 508 4.35 10.95 28.69
C LYS A 508 4.68 9.53 29.15
N SER A 509 4.38 8.54 28.31
CA SER A 509 4.77 7.15 28.53
C SER A 509 6.21 6.91 28.06
N THR A 510 6.80 5.80 28.49
CA THR A 510 8.20 5.43 28.19
C THR A 510 8.27 4.05 27.54
N LEU A 511 7.34 3.76 26.64
CA LEU A 511 7.29 2.49 25.91
C LEU A 511 8.57 2.27 25.12
N ARG A 512 9.08 1.05 25.17
CA ARG A 512 10.30 0.66 24.43
C ARG A 512 9.98 0.48 22.95
N MET A 513 10.86 0.96 22.08
CA MET A 513 10.76 0.71 20.64
C MET A 513 11.21 -0.70 20.30
N ILE A 514 10.65 -1.24 19.22
CA ILE A 514 10.97 -2.56 18.66
C ILE A 514 12.21 -2.44 17.80
N ASP A 515 13.16 -3.36 17.99
CA ASP A 515 14.35 -3.46 17.14
C ASP A 515 13.97 -4.02 15.77
N LEU A 516 13.96 -3.14 14.76
CA LEU A 516 13.63 -3.47 13.38
C LEU A 516 14.61 -4.50 12.77
N GLY A 517 15.84 -4.58 13.28
CA GLY A 517 16.85 -5.55 12.84
C GLY A 517 16.50 -6.99 13.22
N LYS A 518 15.67 -7.18 14.25
CA LYS A 518 15.17 -8.50 14.67
C LYS A 518 13.96 -8.97 13.86
N LYS A 519 13.38 -8.10 13.03
CA LYS A 519 12.24 -8.45 12.17
C LYS A 519 12.73 -8.77 10.76
N PRO A 520 12.25 -9.87 10.16
CA PRO A 520 12.63 -10.22 8.80
C PRO A 520 12.06 -9.22 7.80
N ALA A 521 12.71 -9.08 6.65
CA ALA A 521 12.24 -8.22 5.56
C ALA A 521 11.02 -8.81 4.84
N LEU A 522 10.91 -10.15 4.81
CA LEU A 522 9.83 -10.92 4.20
C LEU A 522 9.58 -12.17 5.03
N PHE A 523 8.38 -12.73 4.96
CA PHE A 523 8.11 -14.04 5.53
C PHE A 523 8.77 -15.15 4.71
N SER A 524 9.23 -16.21 5.37
CA SER A 524 9.74 -17.41 4.70
C SER A 524 8.61 -18.18 3.99
N VAL A 525 8.98 -19.04 3.04
CA VAL A 525 8.03 -19.96 2.40
C VAL A 525 7.40 -20.90 3.43
N ASN A 526 8.23 -21.50 4.28
CA ASN A 526 7.79 -22.34 5.38
C ASN A 526 7.89 -21.57 6.69
N ILE A 527 6.77 -21.34 7.36
CA ILE A 527 6.70 -20.64 8.65
C ILE A 527 6.33 -21.64 9.74
N PRO A 528 7.28 -22.07 10.59
CA PRO A 528 6.97 -22.94 11.72
C PRO A 528 6.00 -22.27 12.69
N ALA A 529 5.15 -23.07 13.34
CA ALA A 529 4.26 -22.57 14.40
C ALA A 529 5.06 -21.87 15.50
N GLY A 530 4.56 -20.72 15.98
CA GLY A 530 5.25 -19.92 17.00
C GLY A 530 6.35 -18.99 16.49
N SER A 531 6.67 -19.00 15.19
CA SER A 531 7.68 -18.11 14.61
C SER A 531 7.22 -16.66 14.60
N TYR A 532 8.18 -15.73 14.71
CA TYR A 532 7.95 -14.28 14.60
C TYR A 532 7.09 -13.66 15.72
N ILE A 533 7.00 -14.33 16.89
CA ILE A 533 6.27 -13.82 18.08
C ILE A 533 7.16 -12.94 18.98
N ASN A 534 8.48 -12.98 18.81
CA ASN A 534 9.41 -12.18 19.63
C ASN A 534 9.78 -10.85 18.98
#